data_AF-A0A0P8YUH0-F1
#
_entry.id   AF-A0A0P8YUH0-F1
#
_cell.length_a   1.000
_cell.length_b   1.000
_cell.length_c   1.000
_cell.angle_alpha   90.00
_cell.angle_beta   90.00
_cell.angle_gamma   90.00
#
_symmetry.space_group_name_H-M   'P 1'
#
loop_
_entity.id
_entity.type
_entity.pdbx_description
1 polymer ?
#
loop_
_entity_poly.entity_id
_entity_poly.type
_entity_poly.pdbx_seq_one_letter_code
_entity_poly.pdbx_strand_id
1 'polypeptide(L)' 'MEQEKIKMDLTRKERRLLEIIRNTQCKEMKISVQDRQPIKIEEVKKNIKL' A
#
# COMPACT_ATOMS: atom_id res chain seq x y z
N MET A 1 8.23 6.89 -24.37
CA MET A 1 7.21 6.26 -23.49
C MET A 1 6.80 7.33 -22.48
N GLU A 2 5.71 8.02 -22.79
CA GLU A 2 5.15 9.07 -21.94
C GLU A 2 4.57 8.39 -20.69
N GLN A 3 5.15 8.64 -19.52
CA GLN A 3 4.51 8.20 -18.28
C GLN A 3 3.27 9.08 -18.11
N GLU A 4 2.09 8.54 -18.41
CA GLU A 4 0.83 9.17 -18.09
C GLU A 4 0.82 9.44 -16.58
N LYS A 5 1.08 10.70 -16.20
CA LYS A 5 0.85 11.20 -14.85
C LYS A 5 -0.66 11.19 -14.65
N ILE A 6 -1.19 10.04 -14.27
CA ILE A 6 -2.54 9.92 -13.76
C ILE A 6 -2.60 10.81 -12.52
N LYS A 7 -3.08 12.05 -12.68
CA LYS A 7 -3.54 12.89 -11.57
C LYS A 7 -4.83 12.26 -11.06
N MET A 8 -4.71 11.16 -10.33
CA MET A 8 -5.80 10.61 -9.54
C MET A 8 -5.97 11.50 -8.31
N ASP A 9 -7.18 12.00 -8.12
CA ASP A 9 -7.59 12.66 -6.87
C ASP A 9 -7.72 11.57 -5.79
N LEU A 10 -6.59 11.30 -5.14
CA LEU A 10 -6.51 10.29 -4.09
C LEU A 10 -7.14 10.83 -2.81
N THR A 11 -8.01 10.04 -2.20
CA THR A 11 -8.52 10.33 -0.87
C THR A 11 -7.39 10.36 0.15
N ARG A 12 -7.60 11.00 1.31
CA ARG A 12 -6.60 11.06 2.39
C ARG A 12 -6.10 9.68 2.82
N LYS A 13 -6.98 8.66 2.81
CA LYS A 13 -6.63 7.28 3.16
C LYS A 13 -5.73 6.63 2.12
N GLU A 14 -6.02 6.84 0.83
CA GLU A 14 -5.20 6.31 -0.27
C GLU A 14 -3.83 6.99 -0.35
N ARG A 15 -3.77 8.31 -0.16
CA ARG A 15 -2.48 9.03 -0.10
C ARG A 15 -1.61 8.49 1.02
N ARG A 16 -2.19 8.31 2.22
CA ARG A 16 -1.48 7.74 3.36
C ARG A 16 -0.98 6.32 3.08
N LEU A 17 -1.79 5.49 2.43
CA LEU A 17 -1.38 4.14 2.03
C LEU A 17 -0.16 4.20 1.10
N LEU A 18 -0.18 5.06 0.07
CA LEU A 18 0.94 5.21 -0.85
C LEU A 18 2.21 5.71 -0.14
N GLU A 19 2.09 6.65 0.80
CA GLU A 19 3.23 7.09 1.61
C GLU A 19 3.81 5.94 2.42
N ILE A 20 2.97 5.11 3.04
CA ILE A 20 3.44 3.93 3.79
C ILE A 20 4.15 2.97 2.83
N ILE A 21 3.55 2.62 1.69
CA ILE A 21 4.17 1.69 0.72
C ILE A 21 5.52 2.22 0.23
N ARG A 22 5.62 3.52 -0.06
CA ARG A 22 6.85 4.14 -0.59
C ARG A 22 7.98 4.22 0.44
N ASN A 23 7.65 4.39 1.72
CA ASN A 23 8.63 4.55 2.79
C ASN A 23 8.95 3.23 3.52
N THR A 24 8.16 2.18 3.33
CA THR A 24 8.37 0.93 4.07
C THR A 24 9.16 -0.08 3.24
N GLN A 25 10.30 -0.55 3.77
CA GLN A 25 11.09 -1.62 3.18
C GLN A 25 10.58 -3.01 3.62
N CYS A 26 9.30 -3.30 3.43
CA CYS A 26 8.75 -4.63 3.64
C CYS A 26 9.06 -5.52 2.43
N LYS A 27 9.40 -6.79 2.67
CA LYS A 27 9.46 -7.79 1.58
C LYS A 27 8.08 -8.15 1.05
N GLU A 28 7.08 -8.18 1.93
CA GLU A 28 5.69 -8.53 1.59
C GLU A 28 4.74 -7.74 2.51
N MET A 29 3.69 -7.16 1.94
CA MET A 29 2.68 -6.37 2.64
C MET A 29 1.29 -6.87 2.23
N LYS A 30 0.40 -7.01 3.21
CA LYS A 30 -1.01 -7.33 3.03
C LYS A 30 -1.85 -6.09 3.28
N ILE A 31 -2.67 -5.71 2.31
CA ILE A 31 -3.58 -4.57 2.39
C ILE A 31 -5.00 -5.11 2.28
N SER A 32 -5.83 -4.86 3.28
CA SER A 32 -7.25 -5.20 3.25
C SER A 32 -8.03 -4.00 2.74
N VAL A 33 -8.81 -4.20 1.68
CA VAL A 33 -9.67 -3.18 1.06
C VAL A 33 -11.11 -3.60 1.25
N GLN A 34 -11.92 -2.70 1.82
CA GLN A 34 -13.35 -2.89 2.03
C GLN A 34 -14.07 -1.60 1.59
N ASP A 35 -15.20 -1.72 0.90
CA ASP A 35 -15.94 -0.55 0.38
C ASP A 35 -15.07 0.43 -0.42
N ARG A 36 -14.14 -0.12 -1.22
CA ARG A 36 -13.13 0.64 -2.00
C ARG A 36 -12.20 1.52 -1.16
N GLN A 37 -12.11 1.26 0.14
CA GLN A 37 -11.25 1.99 1.06
C GLN A 37 -10.23 1.02 1.69
N PRO A 38 -8.95 1.41 1.80
CA PRO A 38 -7.99 0.62 2.57
C PRO A 38 -8.35 0.73 4.05
N ILE A 39 -8.64 -0.42 4.67
CA ILE A 39 -9.04 -0.50 6.08
C ILE A 39 -7.90 -0.98 6.97
N LYS A 40 -6.98 -1.78 6.45
CA LYS A 40 -5.90 -2.39 7.23
C LYS A 40 -4.66 -2.62 6.37
N ILE A 41 -3.51 -2.40 6.96
CA ILE A 41 -2.19 -2.59 6.36
C ILE A 41 -1.37 -3.43 7.33
N GLU A 42 -0.88 -4.58 6.88
CA GLU A 42 -0.10 -5.52 7.69
C GLU A 42 1.19 -5.89 6.95
N GLU A 43 2.33 -5.81 7.63
CA GLU A 43 3.57 -6.38 7.11
C GLU A 43 3.52 -7.90 7.26
N VAL A 44 3.77 -8.63 6.17
CA VAL A 44 3.83 -10.09 6.22
C VAL A 44 5.26 -10.50 6.56
N LYS A 45 5.51 -10.77 7.84
CA LYS A 45 6.74 -11.43 8.29
C LYS A 45 6.60 -12.93 8.07
N LYS A 46 7.18 -13.45 6.98
CA LYS A 46 7.37 -14.90 6.85
C LYS A 46 8.44 -15.32 7.87
N ASN A 47 7.99 -15.79 9.03
CA ASN A 47 8.82 -16.58 9.92
C ASN A 47 9.05 -17.93 9.24
N ILE A 48 10.13 -18.04 8.49
CA ILE A 48 10.66 -19.34 8.10
C ILE A 48 11.23 -19.91 9.39
N LYS A 49 10.54 -20.89 9.99
CA LYS A 49 11.16 -21.75 11.00
C LYS A 49 12.24 -22.54 10.26
N LEU A 50 13.49 -22.10 10.38
CA LEU A 50 14.67 -22.86 9.99
C LEU A 50 14.94 -23.94 11.03
#